data_AF-A0A5B7IY30-F1
#
_entry.id   AF-A0A5B7IY30-F1
#
_cell.length_a   1.000
_cell.length_b   1.000
_cell.length_c   1.000
_cell.angle_alpha   90.00
_cell.angle_beta   90.00
_cell.angle_gamma   90.00
#
_symmetry.space_group_name_H-M   'P 1'
#
loop_
_entity.id
_entity.type
_entity.pdbx_description
1 polymer ?
#
loop_
_entity_poly.entity_id
_entity_poly.type
_entity_poly.pdbx_seq_one_letter_code
_entity_poly.pdbx_strand_id
1 'polypeptide(L)'
;MADEQPASGKASLHRSSVKAGQGSGAHPNVTSIRVREEGVKEALRQDKGSGARLLSWSQHSFTNKGDNYVAEVTSVRVKYQVEAQIRDASYVVKMRRGRPDSHFDDMVFLKEGKFYTVLLPLLNAELTRAGQDSLRVPRCCHSAWEDHESQLFLEDLRPRHFKMYDRRKPLTVAHTSLVVRELARLHAASVLVLANSPKVFPFLSWEMCNYSQQTQKAFEALISGSLGTASELARAAGRMDMQEWFSSLAPRGADLLSALIHPAPPFDVIGHGDCWVNNLLFRYCFHYLLVVV
;
A
#
# COMPACT_ATOMS: atom_id res chain seq x y z
N MET A 1 3.11 74.50 29.41
CA MET A 1 1.75 74.90 28.99
C MET A 1 1.73 74.90 27.47
N ALA A 2 1.08 74.01 26.73
CA ALA A 2 0.36 72.76 26.95
C ALA A 2 0.52 72.04 25.59
N ASP A 3 1.19 70.89 25.51
CA ASP A 3 0.58 69.55 25.52
C ASP A 3 -0.80 69.47 24.86
N GLU A 4 -0.84 68.99 23.62
CA GLU A 4 -1.99 68.27 23.06
C GLU A 4 -1.52 67.26 22.00
N GLN A 5 -1.71 65.98 22.36
CA GLN A 5 -1.52 64.80 21.52
C GLN A 5 -2.59 64.75 20.41
N PRO A 6 -2.36 63.91 19.38
CA PRO A 6 -3.47 63.07 18.94
C PRO A 6 -3.12 61.59 18.88
N ALA A 7 -3.91 60.84 19.65
CA ALA A 7 -4.61 59.61 19.29
C ALA A 7 -3.80 58.45 18.67
N SER A 8 -3.52 57.48 19.55
CA SER A 8 -3.27 56.08 19.24
C SER A 8 -4.40 55.45 18.43
N GLY A 9 -4.14 55.11 17.16
CA GLY A 9 -4.96 54.23 16.33
C GLY A 9 -4.24 52.91 16.08
N LYS A 10 -4.29 51.97 17.03
CA LYS A 10 -3.90 50.57 16.78
C LYS A 10 -4.96 49.94 15.87
N ALA A 11 -4.71 49.90 14.56
CA ALA A 11 -5.46 49.07 13.64
C ALA A 11 -5.09 47.60 13.89
N SER A 12 -5.90 46.95 14.73
CA SER A 12 -5.96 45.50 14.89
C SER A 12 -6.27 44.85 13.54
N LEU A 13 -5.25 44.33 12.85
CA LEU A 13 -5.45 43.39 11.76
C LEU A 13 -6.04 42.11 12.35
N HIS A 14 -7.37 41.99 12.26
CA HIS A 14 -8.12 40.77 12.47
C HIS A 14 -7.55 39.68 11.56
N ARG A 15 -6.67 38.83 12.12
CA ARG A 15 -6.52 37.46 11.64
C ARG A 15 -7.82 36.74 11.98
N SER A 16 -8.74 36.71 11.02
CA SER A 16 -9.82 35.74 10.98
C SER A 16 -9.20 34.35 10.91
N SER A 17 -8.93 33.80 12.09
CA SER A 17 -8.66 32.39 12.29
C SER A 17 -9.85 31.61 11.74
N VAL A 18 -9.67 31.03 10.55
CA VAL A 18 -10.54 29.97 10.05
C VAL A 18 -10.41 28.84 11.08
N LYS A 19 -11.40 28.76 11.98
CA LYS A 19 -11.60 27.61 12.84
C LYS A 19 -11.80 26.42 11.91
N ALA A 20 -10.77 25.60 11.76
CA ALA A 20 -10.93 24.23 11.32
C ALA A 20 -11.99 23.63 12.24
N GLY A 21 -13.16 23.31 11.68
CA GLY A 21 -14.22 22.64 12.41
C GLY A 21 -13.64 21.35 12.98
N GLN A 22 -13.39 21.34 14.29
CA GLN A 22 -13.26 20.11 15.05
C GLN A 22 -14.64 19.48 15.08
N GLY A 23 -14.98 18.78 14.00
CA GLY A 23 -16.03 17.77 14.04
C GLY A 23 -15.50 16.65 14.92
N SER A 24 -15.86 16.66 16.20
CA SER A 24 -15.78 15.51 17.08
C SER A 24 -16.80 14.46 16.60
N GLY A 25 -16.52 13.85 15.45
CA GLY A 25 -17.16 12.62 15.04
C GLY A 25 -16.52 11.52 15.86
N ALA A 26 -17.23 11.00 16.86
CA ALA A 26 -16.86 9.77 17.53
C ALA A 26 -16.61 8.71 16.45
N HIS A 27 -15.36 8.30 16.28
CA HIS A 27 -15.04 7.15 15.44
C HIS A 27 -15.79 5.95 16.03
N PRO A 28 -16.63 5.24 15.26
CA PRO A 28 -17.24 4.01 15.76
C PRO A 28 -16.11 3.08 16.21
N ASN A 29 -16.28 2.45 17.38
CA ASN A 29 -15.32 1.54 17.99
C ASN A 29 -14.76 0.56 16.94
N VAL A 30 -13.56 0.84 16.43
CA VAL A 30 -12.84 -0.07 15.54
C VAL A 30 -12.32 -1.19 16.43
N THR A 31 -12.98 -2.34 16.39
CA THR A 31 -12.46 -3.56 17.03
C THR A 31 -11.15 -3.90 16.34
N SER A 32 -10.01 -3.71 17.02
CA SER A 32 -8.70 -4.11 16.49
C SER A 32 -8.71 -5.62 16.28
N ILE A 33 -8.57 -6.06 15.02
CA ILE A 33 -8.51 -7.48 14.70
C ILE A 33 -7.18 -8.03 15.25
N ARG A 34 -7.26 -9.15 15.98
CA ARG A 34 -6.07 -9.79 16.56
C ARG A 34 -5.56 -10.88 15.63
N VAL A 35 -4.24 -11.04 15.61
CA VAL A 35 -3.61 -12.17 14.94
C VAL A 35 -4.10 -13.47 15.58
N ARG A 36 -4.46 -14.46 14.75
CA ARG A 36 -4.89 -15.77 15.24
C ARG A 36 -3.70 -16.70 15.42
N GLU A 37 -3.65 -17.41 16.53
CA GLU A 37 -2.58 -18.36 16.81
C GLU A 37 -2.47 -19.46 15.76
N GLU A 38 -3.60 -19.95 15.23
CA GLU A 38 -3.59 -20.95 14.15
C GLU A 38 -2.90 -20.43 12.89
N GLY A 39 -3.10 -19.15 12.54
CA GLY A 39 -2.37 -18.51 11.46
C GLY A 39 -0.87 -18.42 11.74
N VAL A 40 -0.47 -18.17 13.00
CA VAL A 40 0.95 -18.18 13.42
C VAL A 40 1.57 -19.57 13.28
N LYS A 41 0.85 -20.61 13.72
CA LYS A 41 1.30 -22.02 13.60
C LYS A 41 1.48 -22.40 12.14
N GLU A 42 0.52 -22.07 11.29
CA GLU A 42 0.56 -22.41 9.87
C GLU A 42 1.65 -21.63 9.13
N ALA A 43 1.80 -20.32 9.40
CA ALA A 43 2.91 -19.54 8.87
C ALA A 43 4.27 -20.11 9.28
N LEU A 44 4.43 -20.52 10.54
CA LEU A 44 5.64 -21.16 11.03
C LEU A 44 5.90 -22.49 10.34
N ARG A 45 4.88 -23.32 10.17
CA ARG A 45 4.97 -24.63 9.52
C ARG A 45 5.39 -24.50 8.06
N GLN A 46 4.82 -23.55 7.33
CA GLN A 46 5.14 -23.28 5.93
C GLN A 46 6.54 -22.67 5.76
N ASP A 47 6.97 -21.82 6.70
CA ASP A 47 8.28 -21.17 6.62
C ASP A 47 9.43 -22.06 7.08
N LYS A 48 9.24 -22.80 8.18
CA LYS A 48 10.30 -23.56 8.87
C LYS A 48 10.17 -25.08 8.73
N GLY A 49 9.13 -25.55 8.06
CA GLY A 49 8.87 -26.98 7.84
C GLY A 49 7.94 -27.60 8.90
N SER A 50 7.44 -28.80 8.60
CA SER A 50 6.47 -29.52 9.44
C SER A 50 7.00 -29.92 10.83
N GLY A 51 8.32 -29.98 11.01
CA GLY A 51 8.95 -30.27 12.30
C GLY A 51 9.05 -29.07 13.25
N ALA A 52 8.66 -27.87 12.82
CA ALA A 52 8.72 -26.67 13.65
C ALA A 52 7.55 -26.62 14.64
N ARG A 53 7.86 -26.66 15.95
CA ARG A 53 6.87 -26.58 17.04
C ARG A 53 6.86 -25.19 17.66
N LEU A 54 5.71 -24.52 17.63
CA LEU A 54 5.50 -23.25 18.31
C LEU A 54 5.67 -23.40 19.83
N LEU A 55 6.49 -22.56 20.45
CA LEU A 55 6.67 -22.51 21.91
C LEU A 55 5.96 -21.30 22.53
N SER A 56 6.13 -20.13 21.91
CA SER A 56 5.44 -18.90 22.30
C SER A 56 5.45 -17.90 21.15
N TRP A 57 4.52 -16.94 21.21
CA TRP A 57 4.47 -15.84 20.25
C TRP A 57 3.95 -14.57 20.90
N SER A 58 4.25 -13.43 20.26
CA SER A 58 3.74 -12.13 20.69
C SER A 58 3.48 -11.21 19.50
N GLN A 59 2.42 -10.43 19.61
CA GLN A 59 2.06 -9.37 18.66
C GLN A 59 2.66 -8.04 19.12
N HIS A 60 3.26 -7.29 18.18
CA HIS A 60 3.81 -5.96 18.43
C HIS A 60 3.37 -4.99 17.34
N SER A 61 3.14 -3.72 17.72
CA SER A 61 2.90 -2.66 16.75
C SER A 61 4.01 -2.62 15.70
N PHE A 62 3.63 -2.51 14.43
CA PHE A 62 4.57 -2.47 13.31
C PHE A 62 4.77 -1.07 12.74
N THR A 63 3.74 -0.23 12.81
CA THR A 63 3.72 1.07 12.13
C THR A 63 3.48 2.24 13.06
N ASN A 64 4.02 3.39 12.66
CA ASN A 64 3.66 4.66 13.25
C ASN A 64 2.35 5.17 12.65
N LYS A 65 1.74 6.17 13.32
CA LYS A 65 0.54 6.83 12.82
C LYS A 65 0.80 7.42 11.42
N GLY A 66 0.05 6.95 10.41
CA GLY A 66 0.12 7.45 9.04
C GLY A 66 0.95 6.63 8.05
N ASP A 67 1.49 5.48 8.45
CA ASP A 67 2.24 4.59 7.53
C ASP A 67 1.32 3.66 6.72
N ASN A 68 0.11 3.36 7.23
CA ASN A 68 -0.86 2.47 6.57
C ASN A 68 -2.23 3.12 6.40
N TYR A 69 -2.77 3.07 5.17
CA TYR A 69 -4.05 3.67 4.82
C TYR A 69 -5.20 2.65 4.69
N VAL A 70 -4.89 1.39 4.41
CA VAL A 70 -5.87 0.39 3.97
C VAL A 70 -5.91 -0.87 4.85
N ALA A 71 -4.75 -1.44 5.19
CA ALA A 71 -4.65 -2.60 6.08
C ALA A 71 -4.18 -2.21 7.49
N GLU A 72 -4.52 -3.04 8.48
CA GLU A 72 -3.79 -3.05 9.75
C GLU A 72 -2.56 -3.95 9.58
N VAL A 73 -1.38 -3.45 9.97
CA VAL A 73 -0.12 -4.19 9.84
C VAL A 73 0.50 -4.33 11.21
N THR A 74 0.84 -5.55 11.58
CA THR A 74 1.42 -5.87 12.89
C THR A 74 2.63 -6.78 12.72
N SER A 75 3.55 -6.73 13.69
CA SER A 75 4.66 -7.66 13.80
C SER A 75 4.24 -8.83 14.67
N VAL A 76 4.60 -10.04 14.28
CA VAL A 76 4.53 -11.22 15.14
C VAL A 76 5.94 -11.74 15.36
N ARG A 77 6.31 -11.97 16.62
CA ARG A 77 7.55 -12.65 17.01
C ARG A 77 7.20 -14.04 17.51
N VAL A 78 7.99 -15.02 17.10
CA VAL A 78 7.75 -16.43 17.36
C VAL A 78 9.01 -17.07 17.94
N LYS A 79 8.86 -17.77 19.06
CA LYS A 79 9.83 -18.74 19.54
C LYS A 79 9.36 -20.13 19.15
N TYR A 80 10.23 -20.91 18.54
CA TYR A 80 9.90 -22.25 18.09
C TYR A 80 11.04 -23.23 18.35
N GLN A 81 10.71 -24.51 18.35
CA GLN A 81 11.66 -25.59 18.43
C GLN A 81 11.69 -26.35 17.10
N VAL A 82 12.88 -26.62 16.58
CA VAL A 82 13.11 -27.49 15.41
C VAL A 82 14.40 -28.27 15.66
N GLU A 83 14.40 -29.58 15.42
CA GLU A 83 15.59 -30.44 15.61
C GLU A 83 16.27 -30.26 16.99
N ALA A 84 15.45 -30.24 18.05
CA ALA A 84 15.86 -29.98 19.44
C ALA A 84 16.46 -28.58 19.74
N GLN A 85 16.59 -27.69 18.74
CA GLN A 85 17.07 -26.33 18.92
C GLN A 85 15.92 -25.34 19.08
N ILE A 86 16.05 -24.39 20.01
CA ILE A 86 15.13 -23.26 20.12
C ILE A 86 15.64 -22.13 19.23
N ARG A 87 14.76 -21.60 18.38
CA ARG A 87 15.04 -20.52 17.45
C ARG A 87 13.95 -19.46 17.50
N ASP A 88 14.30 -18.28 16.99
CA ASP A 88 13.38 -17.16 16.83
C ASP A 88 13.03 -16.95 15.35
N ALA A 89 11.79 -16.55 15.09
CA ALA A 89 11.32 -16.10 13.79
C ALA A 89 10.43 -14.86 13.96
N SER A 90 10.25 -14.10 12.89
CA SER A 90 9.29 -12.99 12.88
C SER A 90 8.55 -12.91 11.55
N TYR A 91 7.31 -12.46 11.63
CA TYR A 91 6.40 -12.28 10.50
C TYR A 91 5.80 -10.88 10.53
N VAL A 92 5.48 -10.36 9.35
CA VAL A 92 4.62 -9.18 9.18
C VAL A 92 3.23 -9.68 8.82
N VAL A 93 2.24 -9.34 9.63
CA VAL A 93 0.85 -9.77 9.39
C VAL A 93 0.05 -8.56 8.95
N LYS A 94 -0.49 -8.64 7.72
CA LYS A 94 -1.47 -7.69 7.22
C LYS A 94 -2.86 -8.25 7.46
N MET A 95 -3.75 -7.43 7.98
CA MET A 95 -5.13 -7.78 8.29
C MET A 95 -6.06 -6.76 7.64
N ARG A 96 -7.18 -7.24 7.11
CA ARG A 96 -8.25 -6.38 6.61
C ARG A 96 -8.69 -5.44 7.73
N ARG A 97 -8.86 -4.15 7.45
CA ARG A 97 -9.41 -3.22 8.46
C ARG A 97 -10.87 -3.56 8.75
N GLY A 98 -11.26 -3.52 10.03
CA GLY A 98 -12.60 -3.83 10.52
C GLY A 98 -13.67 -2.79 10.18
N ARG A 99 -13.63 -2.15 9.00
CA ARG A 99 -14.81 -1.43 8.47
C ARG A 99 -15.67 -2.48 7.76
N PRO A 100 -16.79 -2.94 8.34
CA PRO A 100 -17.53 -4.06 7.78
C PRO A 100 -17.94 -3.77 6.32
N ASP A 101 -18.33 -2.52 6.04
CA ASP A 101 -18.97 -2.11 4.78
C ASP A 101 -18.02 -1.44 3.77
N SER A 102 -16.71 -1.64 3.89
CA SER A 102 -15.72 -1.04 2.98
C SER A 102 -15.40 -1.96 1.82
N HIS A 103 -16.17 -1.87 0.73
CA HIS A 103 -15.92 -2.64 -0.50
C HIS A 103 -14.54 -2.34 -1.11
N PHE A 104 -14.01 -1.14 -0.88
CA PHE A 104 -12.67 -0.77 -1.32
C PHE A 104 -11.59 -1.56 -0.59
N ASP A 105 -11.68 -1.65 0.76
CA ASP A 105 -10.72 -2.40 1.57
C ASP A 105 -10.78 -3.91 1.26
N ASP A 106 -11.98 -4.43 0.92
CA ASP A 106 -12.14 -5.80 0.43
C ASP A 106 -11.40 -6.03 -0.90
N MET A 107 -11.66 -5.19 -1.90
CA MET A 107 -11.08 -5.32 -3.23
C MET A 107 -9.55 -5.37 -3.18
N VAL A 108 -8.93 -4.39 -2.52
CA VAL A 108 -7.46 -4.27 -2.43
C VAL A 108 -6.82 -5.40 -1.63
N PHE A 109 -7.42 -5.82 -0.52
CA PHE A 109 -6.89 -6.91 0.30
C PHE A 109 -7.01 -8.26 -0.42
N LEU A 110 -8.13 -8.48 -1.12
CA LEU A 110 -8.31 -9.66 -1.98
C LEU A 110 -7.34 -9.67 -3.15
N LYS A 111 -7.12 -8.54 -3.84
CA LYS A 111 -6.12 -8.44 -4.92
C LYS A 111 -4.71 -8.76 -4.42
N GLU A 112 -4.30 -8.21 -3.27
CA GLU A 112 -3.00 -8.53 -2.66
C GLU A 112 -2.89 -10.02 -2.32
N GLY A 113 -3.96 -10.60 -1.78
CA GLY A 113 -4.06 -12.04 -1.54
C GLY A 113 -3.87 -12.90 -2.77
N LYS A 114 -4.61 -12.59 -3.85
CA LYS A 114 -4.52 -13.29 -5.13
C LYS A 114 -3.17 -13.07 -5.80
N PHE A 115 -2.52 -11.92 -5.61
CA PHE A 115 -1.15 -11.71 -6.05
C PHE A 115 -0.22 -12.77 -5.43
N TYR A 116 -0.17 -12.88 -4.11
CA TYR A 116 0.73 -13.83 -3.44
C TYR A 116 0.37 -15.30 -3.68
N THR A 117 -0.91 -15.64 -3.68
CA THR A 117 -1.37 -17.04 -3.70
C THR A 117 -1.58 -17.61 -5.10
N VAL A 118 -1.80 -16.76 -6.11
CA VAL A 118 -2.12 -17.18 -7.49
C VAL A 118 -1.11 -16.65 -8.50
N LEU A 119 -0.88 -15.34 -8.56
CA LEU A 119 -0.04 -14.77 -9.62
C LEU A 119 1.44 -14.97 -9.40
N LEU A 120 1.94 -14.70 -8.20
CA LEU A 120 3.36 -14.73 -7.88
C LEU A 120 4.02 -16.09 -8.23
N PRO A 121 3.40 -17.26 -7.93
CA PRO A 121 3.93 -18.54 -8.38
C PRO A 121 4.02 -18.66 -9.91
N LEU A 122 3.02 -18.16 -10.65
CA LEU A 122 3.01 -18.19 -12.11
C LEU A 122 4.08 -17.26 -12.71
N LEU A 123 4.20 -16.04 -12.17
CA LEU A 123 5.21 -15.06 -12.57
C LEU A 123 6.62 -15.61 -12.35
N ASN A 124 6.88 -16.18 -11.17
CA ASN A 124 8.18 -16.78 -10.85
C ASN A 124 8.47 -18.03 -11.69
N ALA A 125 7.47 -18.81 -12.09
CA ALA A 125 7.65 -19.94 -13.00
C ALA A 125 8.12 -19.48 -14.39
N GLU A 126 7.52 -18.41 -14.93
CA GLU A 126 7.95 -17.84 -16.23
C GLU A 126 9.35 -17.23 -16.14
N LEU A 127 9.68 -16.54 -15.04
CA LEU A 127 11.05 -16.06 -14.79
C LEU A 127 12.06 -17.21 -14.71
N THR A 128 11.72 -18.29 -13.99
CA THR A 128 12.58 -19.47 -13.86
C THR A 128 12.81 -20.12 -15.23
N ARG A 129 11.77 -20.25 -16.06
CA ARG A 129 11.88 -20.75 -17.44
C ARG A 129 12.81 -19.90 -18.31
N ALA A 130 12.83 -18.59 -18.08
CA ALA A 130 13.72 -17.65 -18.75
C ALA A 130 15.14 -17.58 -18.11
N GLY A 131 15.46 -18.45 -17.15
CA GLY A 131 16.75 -18.44 -16.45
C GLY A 131 16.98 -17.23 -15.55
N GLN A 132 15.89 -16.61 -15.07
CA GLN A 132 15.93 -15.47 -14.14
C GLN A 132 15.59 -15.92 -12.72
N ASP A 133 16.11 -15.18 -11.73
CA ASP A 133 15.69 -15.33 -10.33
C ASP A 133 14.19 -15.03 -10.16
N SER A 134 13.60 -15.43 -9.02
CA SER A 134 12.26 -14.99 -8.63
C SER A 134 12.16 -13.47 -8.46
N LEU A 135 10.93 -12.95 -8.53
CA LEU A 135 10.64 -11.56 -8.17
C LEU A 135 11.03 -11.27 -6.72
N ARG A 136 11.55 -10.07 -6.50
CA ARG A 136 11.98 -9.58 -5.19
C ARG A 136 10.81 -8.98 -4.44
N VAL A 137 9.93 -9.87 -3.97
CA VAL A 137 8.79 -9.56 -3.10
C VAL A 137 8.96 -10.31 -1.77
N PRO A 138 8.33 -9.88 -0.65
CA PRO A 138 8.31 -10.67 0.58
C PRO A 138 7.65 -12.04 0.31
N ARG A 139 8.16 -13.13 0.90
CA ARG A 139 7.43 -14.40 0.79
C ARG A 139 6.14 -14.35 1.58
N CYS A 140 5.08 -14.94 1.02
CA CYS A 140 3.87 -15.27 1.76
C CYS A 140 4.07 -16.59 2.50
N CYS A 141 4.09 -16.54 3.83
CA CYS A 141 4.19 -17.71 4.69
C CYS A 141 2.82 -18.38 4.90
N HIS A 142 1.74 -17.58 4.99
CA HIS A 142 0.38 -18.08 5.12
C HIS A 142 -0.64 -17.02 4.72
N SER A 143 -1.81 -17.45 4.27
CA SER A 143 -2.96 -16.57 4.04
C SER A 143 -4.23 -17.26 4.51
N ALA A 144 -5.06 -16.55 5.27
CA ALA A 144 -6.39 -16.99 5.70
C ALA A 144 -7.45 -16.03 5.14
N TRP A 145 -8.47 -16.58 4.49
CA TRP A 145 -9.54 -15.84 3.83
C TRP A 145 -10.85 -16.16 4.51
N GLU A 146 -11.24 -15.29 5.44
CA GLU A 146 -12.52 -15.35 6.13
C GLU A 146 -13.17 -13.98 6.09
N ASP A 147 -14.50 -13.98 6.01
CA ASP A 147 -15.29 -12.75 5.94
C ASP A 147 -14.91 -11.82 7.10
N HIS A 148 -14.47 -10.62 6.74
CA HIS A 148 -14.04 -9.56 7.64
C HIS A 148 -12.83 -9.85 8.55
N GLU A 149 -12.25 -11.05 8.51
CA GLU A 149 -11.13 -11.46 9.37
C GLU A 149 -9.94 -12.06 8.60
N SER A 150 -9.80 -11.71 7.32
CA SER A 150 -8.72 -12.21 6.47
C SER A 150 -7.34 -11.72 6.93
N GLN A 151 -6.34 -12.61 6.93
CA GLN A 151 -4.97 -12.36 7.41
C GLN A 151 -3.95 -12.86 6.40
N LEU A 152 -2.92 -12.04 6.14
CA LEU A 152 -1.81 -12.37 5.26
C LEU A 152 -0.50 -12.29 6.05
N PHE A 153 0.19 -13.42 6.19
CA PHE A 153 1.45 -13.55 6.91
C PHE A 153 2.60 -13.50 5.91
N LEU A 154 3.40 -12.45 5.98
CA LEU A 154 4.55 -12.21 5.12
C LEU A 154 5.87 -12.37 5.88
N GLU A 155 6.93 -12.70 5.15
CA GLU A 155 8.30 -12.70 5.66
C GLU A 155 8.66 -11.31 6.24
N ASP A 156 9.17 -11.30 7.46
CA ASP A 156 9.78 -10.10 8.03
C ASP A 156 11.19 -9.92 7.45
N LEU A 157 11.39 -8.84 6.70
CA LEU A 157 12.65 -8.52 6.03
C LEU A 157 13.61 -7.70 6.89
N ARG A 158 13.17 -7.22 8.08
CA ARG A 158 14.04 -6.44 9.00
C ARG A 158 15.23 -7.23 9.52
N PRO A 159 15.12 -8.54 9.88
CA PRO A 159 16.28 -9.37 10.21
C PRO A 159 17.33 -9.44 9.09
N ARG A 160 16.92 -9.22 7.84
CA ARG A 160 17.81 -9.15 6.67
C ARG A 160 18.29 -7.71 6.38
N HIS A 161 18.08 -6.78 7.31
CA HIS A 161 18.46 -5.37 7.25
C HIS A 161 17.78 -4.56 6.12
N PHE A 162 16.64 -5.03 5.62
CA PHE A 162 15.80 -4.21 4.76
C PHE A 162 15.09 -3.14 5.57
N LYS A 163 15.00 -1.93 5.02
CA LYS A 163 14.30 -0.80 5.62
C LYS A 163 13.60 0.03 4.55
N MET A 164 12.51 0.67 4.96
CA MET A 164 11.81 1.65 4.14
C MET A 164 12.71 2.84 3.83
N TYR A 165 12.57 3.42 2.64
CA TYR A 165 13.24 4.66 2.30
C TYR A 165 12.54 5.86 2.94
N ASP A 166 13.28 6.93 3.22
CA ASP A 166 12.70 8.16 3.77
C ASP A 166 11.83 8.85 2.71
N ARG A 167 10.51 8.81 2.89
CA ARG A 167 9.54 9.39 1.94
C ARG A 167 9.69 10.90 1.72
N ARG A 168 10.41 11.61 2.59
CA ARG A 168 10.68 13.04 2.45
C ARG A 168 11.87 13.33 1.54
N LYS A 169 12.62 12.30 1.16
CA LYS A 169 13.79 12.41 0.29
C LYS A 169 13.45 11.89 -1.11
N PRO A 170 13.96 12.52 -2.17
CA PRO A 170 13.86 11.95 -3.50
C PRO A 170 14.66 10.63 -3.57
N LEU A 171 14.18 9.69 -4.38
CA LEU A 171 14.96 8.51 -4.74
C LEU A 171 16.14 8.92 -5.62
N THR A 172 17.33 8.42 -5.30
CA THR A 172 18.49 8.58 -6.17
C THR A 172 18.33 7.73 -7.44
N VAL A 173 19.07 8.02 -8.50
CA VAL A 173 19.14 7.18 -9.72
C VAL A 173 19.39 5.70 -9.41
N ALA A 174 20.27 5.37 -8.46
CA ALA A 174 20.57 3.99 -8.08
C ALA A 174 19.34 3.25 -7.52
N HIS A 175 18.63 3.87 -6.57
CA HIS A 175 17.38 3.35 -6.02
C HIS A 175 16.31 3.19 -7.11
N THR A 176 16.05 4.24 -7.88
CA THR A 176 15.06 4.22 -8.97
C THR A 176 15.37 3.14 -10.00
N SER A 177 16.63 2.97 -10.37
CA SER A 177 17.06 1.94 -11.33
C SER A 177 16.78 0.52 -10.84
N LEU A 178 16.89 0.27 -9.54
CA LEU A 178 16.55 -1.04 -8.96
C LEU A 178 15.04 -1.29 -9.00
N VAL A 179 14.24 -0.29 -8.63
CA VAL A 179 12.77 -0.37 -8.64
C VAL A 179 12.27 -0.59 -10.06
N VAL A 180 12.70 0.24 -11.02
CA VAL A 180 12.29 0.13 -12.43
C VAL A 180 12.70 -1.21 -13.03
N ARG A 181 13.88 -1.74 -12.67
CA ARG A 181 14.31 -3.07 -13.13
C ARG A 181 13.41 -4.18 -12.59
N GLU A 182 12.99 -4.10 -11.33
CA GLU A 182 12.10 -5.11 -10.76
C GLU A 182 10.68 -5.01 -11.33
N LEU A 183 10.18 -3.78 -11.55
CA LEU A 183 8.92 -3.56 -12.28
C LEU A 183 8.97 -4.08 -13.71
N ALA A 184 10.10 -3.89 -14.41
CA ALA A 184 10.28 -4.44 -15.75
C ALA A 184 10.24 -5.98 -15.75
N ARG A 185 10.83 -6.63 -14.72
CA ARG A 185 10.73 -8.09 -14.55
C ARG A 185 9.29 -8.53 -14.30
N LEU A 186 8.56 -7.82 -13.42
CA LEU A 186 7.13 -8.06 -13.17
C LEU A 186 6.32 -7.94 -14.46
N HIS A 187 6.48 -6.84 -15.19
CA HIS A 187 5.74 -6.61 -16.44
C HIS A 187 6.06 -7.67 -17.49
N ALA A 188 7.34 -7.98 -17.73
CA ALA A 188 7.74 -8.99 -18.70
C ALA A 188 7.19 -10.39 -18.36
N ALA A 189 7.29 -10.80 -17.09
CA ALA A 189 6.72 -12.06 -16.64
C ALA A 189 5.18 -12.07 -16.77
N SER A 190 4.51 -10.94 -16.52
CA SER A 190 3.06 -10.84 -16.64
C SER A 190 2.57 -11.01 -18.07
N VAL A 191 3.29 -10.46 -19.07
CA VAL A 191 2.95 -10.67 -20.50
C VAL A 191 2.98 -12.16 -20.83
N LEU A 192 4.01 -12.88 -20.37
CA LEU A 192 4.13 -14.31 -20.61
C LEU A 192 3.03 -15.10 -19.91
N VAL A 193 2.72 -14.77 -18.65
CA VAL A 193 1.63 -15.42 -17.90
C VAL A 193 0.29 -15.20 -18.59
N LEU A 194 -0.01 -13.99 -19.05
CA LEU A 194 -1.27 -13.66 -19.72
C LEU A 194 -1.36 -14.31 -21.11
N ALA A 195 -0.25 -14.40 -21.84
CA ALA A 195 -0.22 -15.05 -23.16
C ALA A 195 -0.33 -16.58 -23.08
N ASN A 196 0.26 -17.20 -22.07
CA ASN A 196 0.38 -18.67 -21.95
C ASN A 196 -0.71 -19.32 -21.08
N SER A 197 -1.51 -18.54 -20.36
CA SER A 197 -2.49 -19.08 -19.42
C SER A 197 -3.86 -19.29 -20.07
N PRO A 198 -4.43 -20.52 -20.03
CA PRO A 198 -5.83 -20.72 -20.39
C PRO A 198 -6.81 -20.19 -19.32
N LYS A 199 -6.29 -19.75 -18.15
CA LYS A 199 -7.09 -19.25 -17.04
C LYS A 199 -7.31 -17.75 -17.17
N VAL A 200 -8.57 -17.34 -17.09
CA VAL A 200 -8.96 -15.95 -16.86
C VAL A 200 -8.69 -15.61 -15.39
N PHE A 201 -8.17 -14.41 -15.13
CA PHE A 201 -7.98 -13.87 -13.78
C PHE A 201 -8.95 -12.70 -13.55
N PRO A 202 -10.22 -12.95 -13.15
CA PRO A 202 -11.22 -11.88 -13.03
C PRO A 202 -10.82 -10.76 -12.07
N PHE A 203 -10.03 -11.07 -11.05
CA PHE A 203 -9.59 -10.09 -10.07
C PHE A 203 -8.63 -9.02 -10.62
N LEU A 204 -8.06 -9.24 -11.80
CA LEU A 204 -7.24 -8.23 -12.47
C LEU A 204 -8.08 -7.07 -13.00
N SER A 205 -9.37 -7.28 -13.31
CA SER A 205 -10.25 -6.22 -13.79
C SER A 205 -10.95 -5.44 -12.68
N TRP A 206 -10.75 -5.81 -11.41
CA TRP A 206 -11.35 -5.14 -10.27
C TRP A 206 -10.61 -3.83 -9.98
N GLU A 207 -11.27 -2.71 -10.24
CA GLU A 207 -10.73 -1.37 -10.05
C GLU A 207 -11.69 -0.52 -9.24
N MET A 208 -11.17 0.57 -8.64
CA MET A 208 -12.00 1.45 -7.82
C MET A 208 -13.21 1.99 -8.61
N CYS A 209 -13.03 2.24 -9.91
CA CYS A 209 -14.06 2.73 -10.81
C CYS A 209 -15.13 1.70 -11.21
N ASN A 210 -14.93 0.39 -10.98
CA ASN A 210 -15.85 -0.64 -11.49
C ASN A 210 -16.18 -1.79 -10.51
N TYR A 211 -15.58 -1.83 -9.32
CA TYR A 211 -15.75 -2.95 -8.38
C TYR A 211 -17.15 -2.96 -7.71
N SER A 212 -17.61 -1.80 -7.24
CA SER A 212 -18.98 -1.63 -6.75
C SER A 212 -19.45 -0.18 -6.94
N GLN A 213 -20.76 0.06 -6.88
CA GLN A 213 -21.29 1.43 -6.93
C GLN A 213 -20.71 2.31 -5.80
N GLN A 214 -20.44 1.72 -4.63
CA GLN A 214 -19.83 2.44 -3.51
C GLN A 214 -18.38 2.82 -3.82
N THR A 215 -17.56 1.90 -4.36
CA THR A 215 -16.16 2.21 -4.69
C THR A 215 -16.08 3.21 -5.84
N GLN A 216 -16.97 3.09 -6.84
CA GLN A 216 -17.02 4.01 -7.97
C GLN A 216 -17.34 5.44 -7.51
N LYS A 217 -18.37 5.63 -6.67
CA LYS A 217 -18.69 6.95 -6.10
C LYS A 217 -17.54 7.50 -5.25
N ALA A 218 -16.88 6.64 -4.47
CA ALA A 218 -15.73 7.04 -3.66
C ALA A 218 -14.55 7.48 -4.55
N PHE A 219 -14.32 6.79 -5.66
CA PHE A 219 -13.31 7.14 -6.65
C PHE A 219 -13.62 8.49 -7.32
N GLU A 220 -14.85 8.68 -7.80
CA GLU A 220 -15.29 9.94 -8.39
C GLU A 220 -15.11 11.13 -7.43
N ALA A 221 -15.52 10.96 -6.18
CA ALA A 221 -15.36 11.97 -5.13
C ALA A 221 -13.88 12.24 -4.81
N LEU A 222 -13.05 11.20 -4.73
CA LEU A 222 -11.61 11.33 -4.49
C LEU A 222 -10.93 12.13 -5.59
N ILE A 223 -11.20 11.80 -6.86
CA ILE A 223 -10.57 12.47 -8.00
C ILE A 223 -11.06 13.91 -8.12
N SER A 224 -12.38 14.13 -8.06
CA SER A 224 -12.96 15.47 -8.13
C SER A 224 -12.48 16.37 -6.98
N GLY A 225 -12.45 15.84 -5.76
CA GLY A 225 -11.94 16.55 -4.58
C GLY A 225 -10.44 16.87 -4.67
N SER A 226 -9.64 15.95 -5.20
CA SER A 226 -8.19 16.17 -5.41
C SER A 226 -7.94 17.28 -6.45
N LEU A 227 -8.70 17.27 -7.55
CA LEU A 227 -8.62 18.31 -8.58
C LEU A 227 -9.13 19.66 -8.08
N GLY A 228 -10.19 19.67 -7.27
CA GLY A 228 -10.66 20.87 -6.57
C GLY A 228 -9.59 21.46 -5.66
N THR A 229 -8.96 20.62 -4.83
CA THR A 229 -7.85 21.03 -3.96
C THR A 229 -6.67 21.59 -4.77
N ALA A 230 -6.30 20.93 -5.87
CA ALA A 230 -5.24 21.39 -6.75
C ALA A 230 -5.57 22.76 -7.40
N SER A 231 -6.83 22.97 -7.78
CA SER A 231 -7.34 24.25 -8.28
C SER A 231 -7.20 25.36 -7.24
N GLU A 232 -7.58 25.10 -5.99
CA GLU A 232 -7.46 26.09 -4.92
C GLU A 232 -6.00 26.44 -4.59
N LEU A 233 -5.11 25.45 -4.61
CA LEU A 233 -3.67 25.65 -4.43
C LEU A 233 -3.07 26.48 -5.58
N ALA A 234 -3.48 26.19 -6.83
CA ALA A 234 -3.06 26.96 -8.00
C ALA A 234 -3.51 28.43 -7.89
N ARG A 235 -4.76 28.67 -7.49
CA ARG A 235 -5.29 30.02 -7.21
C ARG A 235 -4.46 30.74 -6.16
N ALA A 236 -4.17 30.08 -5.04
CA ALA A 236 -3.38 30.65 -3.95
C ALA A 236 -1.93 30.97 -4.38
N ALA A 237 -1.40 30.23 -5.35
CA ALA A 237 -0.08 30.48 -5.94
C ALA A 237 -0.10 31.52 -7.09
N GLY A 238 -1.25 32.15 -7.39
CA GLY A 238 -1.39 33.11 -8.49
C GLY A 238 -1.36 32.48 -9.90
N ARG A 239 -1.54 31.16 -10.00
CA ARG A 239 -1.53 30.38 -11.25
C ARG A 239 -2.94 30.18 -11.77
N MET A 240 -3.54 31.24 -12.30
CA MET A 240 -4.91 31.23 -12.82
C MET A 240 -5.09 30.27 -14.01
N ASP A 241 -4.05 30.11 -14.83
CA ASP A 241 -4.00 29.12 -15.92
C ASP A 241 -4.19 27.68 -15.41
N MET A 242 -3.48 27.31 -14.34
CA MET A 242 -3.59 25.97 -13.74
C MET A 242 -4.90 25.80 -12.97
N GLN A 243 -5.37 26.86 -12.32
CA GLN A 243 -6.65 26.86 -11.60
C GLN A 243 -7.80 26.53 -12.56
N GLU A 244 -7.87 27.24 -13.70
CA GLU A 244 -8.88 27.00 -14.72
C GLU A 244 -8.76 25.59 -15.30
N TRP A 245 -7.54 25.13 -15.59
CA TRP A 245 -7.29 23.78 -16.07
C TRP A 245 -7.82 22.70 -15.11
N PHE A 246 -7.45 22.77 -13.82
CA PHE A 246 -7.92 21.81 -12.81
C PHE A 246 -9.44 21.86 -12.62
N SER A 247 -10.04 23.05 -12.60
CA SER A 247 -11.49 23.22 -12.49
C SER A 247 -12.23 22.65 -13.69
N SER A 248 -11.70 22.82 -14.89
CA SER A 248 -12.29 22.23 -16.11
C SER A 248 -12.20 20.70 -16.12
N LEU A 249 -11.15 20.14 -15.48
CA LEU A 249 -10.91 18.70 -15.43
C LEU A 249 -11.75 18.00 -14.35
N ALA A 250 -12.00 18.66 -13.21
CA ALA A 250 -12.66 18.06 -12.05
C ALA A 250 -13.95 17.27 -12.35
N PRO A 251 -14.87 17.73 -13.22
CA PRO A 251 -16.10 16.99 -13.54
C PRO A 251 -15.88 15.70 -14.34
N ARG A 252 -14.76 15.58 -15.06
CA ARG A 252 -14.46 14.46 -15.98
C ARG A 252 -13.21 13.69 -15.60
N GLY A 253 -12.52 14.08 -14.52
CA GLY A 253 -11.24 13.52 -14.14
C GLY A 253 -11.32 12.02 -13.83
N ALA A 254 -12.40 11.58 -13.19
CA ALA A 254 -12.62 10.17 -12.87
C ALA A 254 -12.81 9.33 -14.14
N ASP A 255 -13.62 9.81 -15.09
CA ASP A 255 -13.84 9.14 -16.38
C ASP A 255 -12.53 9.03 -17.18
N LEU A 256 -11.75 10.11 -17.22
CA LEU A 256 -10.45 10.12 -17.90
C LEU A 256 -9.48 9.13 -17.27
N LEU A 257 -9.40 9.07 -15.94
CA LEU A 257 -8.55 8.10 -15.26
C LEU A 257 -9.04 6.66 -15.47
N SER A 258 -10.36 6.43 -15.43
CA SER A 258 -10.91 5.10 -15.73
C SER A 258 -10.55 4.66 -17.15
N ALA A 259 -10.60 5.57 -18.12
CA ALA A 259 -10.24 5.29 -19.51
C ALA A 259 -8.78 4.84 -19.66
N LEU A 260 -7.87 5.35 -18.82
CA LEU A 260 -6.44 5.02 -18.83
C LEU A 260 -6.11 3.67 -18.20
N ILE A 261 -7.01 3.09 -17.42
CA ILE A 261 -6.79 1.81 -16.71
C ILE A 261 -7.26 0.62 -17.57
N HIS A 262 -8.00 0.86 -18.65
CA HIS A 262 -8.44 -0.21 -19.53
C HIS A 262 -7.27 -0.84 -20.29
N PRO A 263 -7.24 -2.19 -20.41
CA PRO A 263 -6.27 -2.90 -21.23
C PRO A 263 -6.17 -2.31 -22.64
N ALA A 264 -4.94 -2.04 -23.08
CA ALA A 264 -4.63 -1.55 -24.41
C ALA A 264 -3.75 -2.58 -25.14
N PRO A 265 -4.35 -3.49 -25.94
CA PRO A 265 -3.60 -4.43 -26.76
C PRO A 265 -2.59 -3.71 -27.68
N PRO A 266 -1.44 -4.32 -28.02
CA PRO A 266 -1.08 -5.71 -27.75
C PRO A 266 -0.31 -5.94 -26.44
N PHE A 267 0.04 -4.88 -25.70
CA PHE A 267 0.87 -4.98 -24.50
C PHE A 267 0.06 -4.63 -23.26
N ASP A 268 -0.66 -5.62 -22.76
CA ASP A 268 -1.29 -5.55 -21.44
C ASP A 268 -0.36 -6.18 -20.38
N VAL A 269 -0.19 -5.49 -19.26
CA VAL A 269 0.75 -5.88 -18.19
C VAL A 269 0.10 -5.76 -16.83
N ILE A 270 0.48 -6.65 -15.92
CA ILE A 270 0.05 -6.57 -14.53
C ILE A 270 0.95 -5.56 -13.83
N GLY A 271 0.38 -4.40 -13.46
CA GLY A 271 1.07 -3.37 -12.69
C GLY A 271 1.12 -3.66 -11.19
N HIS A 272 2.04 -2.99 -10.49
CA HIS A 272 2.15 -3.05 -9.02
C HIS A 272 0.92 -2.44 -8.29
N GLY A 273 0.25 -1.47 -8.92
CA GLY A 273 -0.95 -0.81 -8.39
C GLY A 273 -0.69 0.31 -7.37
N ASP A 274 0.34 0.19 -6.53
CA ASP A 274 0.75 1.26 -5.58
C ASP A 274 2.28 1.30 -5.40
N CYS A 275 3.03 1.64 -6.45
CA CYS A 275 4.50 1.67 -6.41
C CYS A 275 5.04 2.95 -5.73
N TRP A 276 4.53 3.25 -4.55
CA TRP A 276 4.96 4.38 -3.73
C TRP A 276 6.10 3.97 -2.78
N VAL A 277 6.91 4.94 -2.36
CA VAL A 277 8.18 4.74 -1.65
C VAL A 277 8.03 4.03 -0.30
N ASN A 278 6.84 4.10 0.31
CA ASN A 278 6.49 3.40 1.55
C ASN A 278 6.30 1.88 1.36
N ASN A 279 6.07 1.42 0.13
CA ASN A 279 5.95 0.01 -0.23
C ASN A 279 7.29 -0.58 -0.69
N LEU A 280 8.34 0.24 -0.82
CA LEU A 280 9.66 -0.19 -1.25
C LEU A 280 10.60 -0.39 -0.05
N LEU A 281 11.28 -1.53 -0.02
CA LEU A 281 12.26 -1.85 1.01
C LEU A 281 13.66 -1.97 0.40
N PHE A 282 14.63 -1.27 0.99
CA PHE A 282 16.01 -1.28 0.52
C PHE A 282 16.95 -1.87 1.55
N ARG A 283 17.96 -2.60 1.08
CA ARG A 283 19.09 -3.09 1.87
C ARG A 283 20.39 -2.52 1.34
N TYR A 284 21.19 -1.98 2.24
CA TYR A 284 22.46 -1.33 1.95
C TYR A 284 23.59 -2.22 2.47
N CYS A 285 24.42 -2.73 1.57
CA CYS A 285 25.63 -3.47 1.89
C CYS A 285 26.83 -2.71 1.32
N PHE A 286 28.04 -2.92 1.86
CA PHE A 286 29.26 -2.18 1.47
C PHE A 286 29.48 -2.05 -0.04
N HIS A 287 29.04 -3.02 -0.85
CA HIS A 287 29.22 -3.04 -2.30
C HIS A 287 27.91 -3.09 -3.10
N TYR A 288 26.74 -3.21 -2.45
CA TYR A 288 25.48 -3.50 -3.15
C TYR A 288 24.29 -2.80 -2.51
N LEU A 289 23.40 -2.29 -3.37
CA LEU A 289 22.06 -1.85 -3.01
C LEU A 289 21.05 -2.85 -3.55
N LEU A 290 20.16 -3.34 -2.70
CA LEU A 290 19.07 -4.25 -3.09
C LEU A 290 17.73 -3.61 -2.80
N VAL A 291 16.73 -4.01 -3.59
CA VAL A 291 15.33 -3.62 -3.43
C VAL A 291 14.47 -4.86 -3.27
N VAL A 292 13.46 -4.74 -2.42
CA VAL A 292 12.24 -5.53 -2.47
C VAL A 292 11.12 -4.55 -2.81
N VAL A 293 10.40 -4.88 -3.88
CA VAL A 293 9.23 -4.14 -4.38
C VAL A 293 7.98 -4.84 -3.87
#